data_AF-A0A511X210-F1
#
_entry.id   AF-A0A511X210-F1
#
_cell.length_a   1.000
_cell.length_b   1.000
_cell.length_c   1.000
_cell.angle_alpha   90.00
_cell.angle_beta   90.00
_cell.angle_gamma   90.00
#
_symmetry.space_group_name_H-M   'P 1'
#
loop_
_entity.id
_entity.type
_entity.pdbx_description
1 polymer ?
#
loop_
_entity_poly.entity_id
_entity_poly.type
_entity_poly.pdbx_seq_one_letter_code
_entity_poly.pdbx_strand_id
1 'polypeptide(L)'
;MIYGHSLVDKNTIHVRFYDGTTENNQLIEFTETGTLTEKVFELDRVYGKQSVTFIFVPGSHFDFASFKFTTKQYPYQKVTCSQSGKASWVSE
;
A
#
# COMPACT_ATOMS: atom_id res chain seq x y z
N MET A 1 4.71 4.09 -1.90
CA MET A 1 6.07 4.47 -2.34
C MET A 1 6.94 4.66 -1.11
N ILE A 2 8.15 4.10 -1.11
CA ILE A 2 9.15 4.24 -0.05
C ILE A 2 10.44 4.72 -0.69
N TYR A 3 11.09 5.69 -0.04
CA TYR A 3 12.44 6.12 -0.36
C TYR A 3 13.40 5.53 0.68
N GLY A 4 14.35 4.72 0.24
CA GLY A 4 15.22 3.97 1.13
C GLY A 4 16.35 3.24 0.41
N HIS A 5 17.23 2.61 1.20
CA HIS A 5 18.36 1.84 0.71
C HIS A 5 18.45 0.51 1.45
N SER A 6 18.70 -0.57 0.71
CA SER A 6 18.84 -1.92 1.26
C SER A 6 20.18 -2.51 0.85
N LEU A 7 20.96 -2.99 1.83
CA LEU A 7 22.23 -3.68 1.61
C LEU A 7 22.08 -5.18 1.36
N VAL A 8 20.85 -5.70 1.49
CA VAL A 8 20.55 -7.14 1.35
C VAL A 8 19.42 -7.37 0.35
N ASP A 9 19.46 -8.52 -0.31
CA ASP A 9 18.54 -8.88 -1.39
C ASP A 9 17.09 -9.00 -0.93
N LYS A 10 16.83 -9.41 0.32
CA LYS A 10 15.48 -9.68 0.81
C LYS A 10 15.22 -9.03 2.16
N ASN A 11 14.81 -7.75 2.15
CA ASN A 11 14.25 -7.09 3.32
C ASN A 11 12.72 -7.11 3.26
N THR A 12 12.09 -7.86 4.14
CA THR A 12 10.63 -7.85 4.30
C THR A 12 10.25 -6.79 5.33
N ILE A 13 9.37 -5.86 4.93
CA ILE A 13 8.81 -4.83 5.81
C ILE A 13 7.34 -5.17 6.03
N HIS A 14 6.92 -5.30 7.29
CA HIS A 14 5.50 -5.47 7.59
C HIS A 14 4.88 -4.07 7.74
N VAL A 15 3.81 -3.82 7.02
CA VAL A 15 3.00 -2.60 7.11
C VAL A 15 1.71 -2.96 7.82
N ARG A 16 1.61 -2.57 9.10
CA ARG A 16 0.41 -2.76 9.91
C ARG A 16 -0.49 -1.53 9.81
N PHE A 17 -1.75 -1.77 9.51
CA PHE A 17 -2.83 -0.80 9.61
C PHE A 17 -3.74 -1.18 10.77
N TYR A 18 -4.14 -0.20 11.58
CA TYR A 18 -5.04 -0.40 12.70
C TYR A 18 -6.09 0.72 12.77
N ASP A 19 -7.37 0.34 12.79
CA ASP A 19 -8.49 1.28 12.80
C ASP A 19 -9.02 1.61 14.21
N GLY A 20 -8.44 1.00 15.25
CA GLY A 20 -8.96 1.06 16.62
C GLY A 20 -9.67 -0.22 17.08
N THR A 21 -9.93 -1.16 16.16
CA THR A 21 -10.63 -2.42 16.40
C THR A 21 -9.99 -3.61 15.69
N THR A 22 -9.59 -3.45 14.44
CA THR A 22 -9.04 -4.51 13.59
C THR A 22 -7.64 -4.17 13.10
N GLU A 23 -6.78 -5.18 13.04
CA GLU A 23 -5.47 -5.08 12.42
C GLU A 23 -5.50 -5.66 11.01
N ASN A 24 -4.89 -4.95 10.07
CA ASN A 24 -4.59 -5.42 8.73
C ASN A 24 -3.07 -5.38 8.54
N ASN A 25 -2.44 -6.55 8.49
CA ASN A 25 -1.00 -6.71 8.31
C ASN A 25 -0.69 -7.05 6.86
N GLN A 26 0.04 -6.18 6.17
CA GLN A 26 0.49 -6.38 4.80
C GLN A 26 2.02 -6.50 4.76
N LEU A 27 2.55 -7.18 3.76
CA LEU A 27 3.99 -7.38 3.58
C LEU A 27 4.44 -6.76 2.27
N ILE A 28 5.59 -6.10 2.31
CA ILE A 28 6.30 -5.65 1.11
C ILE A 28 7.74 -6.16 1.15
N GLU A 29 8.26 -6.52 -0.02
CA GLU A 29 9.64 -6.97 -0.18
C GLU A 29 10.48 -5.84 -0.79
N PHE A 30 11.35 -5.24 0.01
CA PHE A 30 12.30 -4.24 -0.45
C PHE A 30 13.61 -4.94 -0.81
N THR A 31 13.87 -5.12 -2.10
CA THR A 31 15.12 -5.75 -2.57
C THR A 31 16.33 -4.83 -2.46
N GLU A 32 17.53 -5.40 -2.57
CA GLU A 32 18.81 -4.66 -2.55
C GLU A 32 18.79 -3.45 -3.50
N THR A 33 19.47 -2.39 -3.10
CA THR A 33 19.69 -1.22 -3.95
C THR A 33 21.13 -0.77 -3.81
N GLY A 34 21.76 -0.30 -4.89
CA GLY A 34 23.14 0.22 -4.79
C GLY A 34 23.23 1.56 -4.06
N THR A 35 22.14 2.33 -4.03
CA THR A 35 22.06 3.64 -3.37
C THR A 35 20.65 3.88 -2.82
N LEU A 36 20.48 4.99 -2.10
CA LEU A 36 19.17 5.52 -1.71
C LEU A 36 18.31 5.75 -2.96
N THR A 37 17.14 5.12 -3.01
CA THR A 37 16.28 5.15 -4.20
C THR A 37 14.81 5.00 -3.82
N GLU A 38 13.95 5.30 -4.78
CA GLU A 38 12.50 5.18 -4.65
C GLU A 38 12.04 3.80 -5.14
N LYS A 39 11.22 3.12 -4.33
CA LYS A 39 10.49 1.92 -4.74
C LYS A 39 8.99 2.07 -4.51
N VAL A 40 8.21 1.58 -5.48
CA VAL A 40 6.75 1.56 -5.44
C VAL A 40 6.30 0.14 -5.14
N PHE A 41 5.37 0.02 -4.20
CA PHE A 41 4.81 -1.24 -3.75
C PHE A 41 3.29 -1.16 -3.87
N GLU A 42 2.69 -2.27 -4.31
CA GLU A 42 1.25 -2.42 -4.26
C GLU A 42 0.84 -2.90 -2.87
N LEU A 43 -0.26 -2.34 -2.36
CA LEU A 43 -0.86 -2.67 -1.08
C LEU A 43 -2.34 -2.94 -1.32
N ASP A 44 -2.91 -3.84 -0.54
CA ASP A 44 -4.35 -4.02 -0.50
C ASP A 44 -5.02 -2.75 0.00
N ARG A 45 -6.21 -2.46 -0.52
CA ARG A 45 -6.93 -1.23 -0.19
C ARG A 45 -7.27 -1.20 1.30
N VAL A 46 -6.96 -0.07 1.93
CA VAL A 46 -7.34 0.24 3.31
C VAL A 46 -8.17 1.52 3.31
N TYR A 47 -9.19 1.59 4.15
CA TYR A 47 -10.18 2.66 4.17
C TYR A 47 -10.21 3.36 5.53
N GLY A 48 -10.67 4.61 5.53
CA GLY A 48 -10.85 5.40 6.75
C GLY A 48 -9.53 5.82 7.40
N LYS A 49 -9.63 6.24 8.67
CA LYS A 49 -8.47 6.63 9.47
C LYS A 49 -7.79 5.39 10.04
N GLN A 50 -6.49 5.26 9.80
CA GLN A 50 -5.69 4.12 10.21
C GLN A 50 -4.42 4.61 10.89
N SER A 51 -4.06 3.98 12.00
CA SER A 51 -2.70 4.03 12.54
C SER A 51 -1.83 3.11 11.69
N VAL A 52 -0.75 3.66 11.13
CA VAL A 52 0.17 2.93 10.25
C VAL A 52 1.47 2.67 11.00
N THR A 53 1.93 1.43 11.01
CA THR A 53 3.19 1.03 11.63
C THR A 53 4.03 0.22 10.64
N PHE A 54 5.27 0.67 10.43
CA PHE A 54 6.27 -0.08 9.67
C PHE A 54 7.11 -0.89 10.65
N ILE A 55 7.14 -2.21 10.48
CA ILE A 55 7.87 -3.12 11.35
C ILE A 55 9.02 -3.70 10.52
N PHE A 56 10.23 -3.45 10.99
CA PHE A 56 11.47 -3.96 10.44
C PHE A 56 11.88 -5.22 11.22
N VAL A 57 12.02 -6.35 10.54
CA VAL A 57 12.35 -7.63 11.18
C VAL A 57 13.81 -7.65 11.65
N PRO A 58 14.15 -8.39 12.73
CA PRO A 58 15.55 -8.54 13.15
C PRO A 58 16.44 -9.01 12.00
N GLY A 59 17.59 -8.36 11.81
CA GLY A 59 18.49 -8.63 10.69
C GLY A 59 18.18 -7.83 9.42
N SER A 60 17.15 -6.97 9.43
CA SER A 60 16.92 -6.05 8.32
C SER A 60 18.02 -4.98 8.27
N HIS A 61 18.74 -4.92 7.15
CA HIS A 61 19.71 -3.86 6.86
C HIS A 61 19.09 -2.88 5.87
N PHE A 62 18.31 -1.94 6.41
CA PHE A 62 17.51 -1.02 5.60
C PHE A 62 17.52 0.40 6.17
N ASP A 63 17.92 1.36 5.33
CA ASP A 63 17.82 2.79 5.62
C ASP A 63 16.47 3.32 5.13
N PHE A 64 15.58 3.63 6.06
CA PHE A 64 14.25 4.16 5.76
C PHE A 64 14.21 5.69 5.86
N ALA A 65 14.10 6.38 4.71
CA ALA A 65 14.14 7.84 4.67
C ALA A 65 12.74 8.48 4.66
N SER A 66 11.84 8.03 3.77
CA SER A 66 10.48 8.56 3.72
C SER A 66 9.51 7.60 3.03
N PHE A 67 8.21 7.88 3.18
CA PHE A 67 7.16 7.16 2.48
C PHE A 67 6.04 8.09 2.02
N LYS A 68 5.31 7.64 1.00
CA LYS A 68 4.11 8.30 0.48
C LYS A 68 3.10 7.25 0.02
N PHE A 69 1.87 7.37 0.51
CA PHE A 69 0.73 6.64 -0.04
C PHE A 69 0.18 7.38 -1.25
N THR A 70 -0.12 6.63 -2.31
CA THR A 70 -0.80 7.13 -3.51
C THR A 70 -2.07 6.32 -3.69
N THR A 71 -3.18 6.99 -3.99
CA THR A 71 -4.38 6.31 -4.45
C THR A 71 -4.17 5.92 -5.91
N LYS A 72 -4.46 4.67 -6.27
CA LYS A 72 -4.63 4.33 -7.68
C LYS A 72 -5.93 5.01 -8.14
N GLN A 73 -5.83 5.92 -9.12
CA GLN A 73 -7.00 6.44 -9.84
C GLN A 73 -7.59 5.28 -10.65
N TYR A 74 -8.54 4.57 -10.07
CA TYR A 74 -9.43 3.72 -10.86
C TYR A 74 -10.53 4.62 -11.43
N PRO A 75 -10.86 4.54 -12.73
CA PRO A 75 -12.01 5.24 -13.26
C PRO A 75 -13.25 4.80 -12.48
N TYR A 76 -13.95 5.77 -11.88
CA TYR A 76 -15.18 5.51 -11.14
C TYR A 76 -16.26 5.07 -12.14
N GLN A 77 -16.61 3.79 -12.13
CA GLN A 77 -17.71 3.28 -12.97
C GLN A 77 -19.05 3.74 -12.38
N LYS A 78 -19.76 4.63 -13.10
CA LYS A 78 -21.11 5.05 -12.72
C LYS A 78 -22.10 3.93 -13.04
N VAL A 79 -22.71 3.36 -12.00
CA VAL A 79 -23.89 2.50 -12.15
C VAL A 79 -25.13 3.38 -12.07
N THR A 80 -25.92 3.42 -13.14
CA THR A 80 -27.24 4.06 -13.09
C THR A 80 -28.30 3.01 -12.83
N CYS A 81 -29.11 3.24 -11.81
CA CYS A 81 -30.27 2.41 -11.52
C CYS A 81 -31.50 3.07 -12.13
N SER A 82 -32.19 2.37 -13.03
CA SER A 82 -33.46 2.85 -13.58
C SER A 82 -34.61 2.53 -12.62
N GLN A 83 -35.71 3.29 -12.71
CA GLN A 83 -36.91 3.09 -11.88
C GLN A 83 -37.58 1.70 -12.06
N SER A 84 -37.13 0.90 -13.02
CA SER A 84 -37.56 -0.49 -13.24
C SER A 84 -36.80 -1.54 -12.41
N GLY A 85 -35.83 -1.12 -11.58
CA GLY A 85 -35.00 -2.03 -10.78
C GLY A 85 -33.89 -2.73 -11.57
N LYS A 86 -33.73 -2.44 -12.87
CA LYS A 86 -32.56 -2.87 -13.64
C LYS A 86 -31.43 -1.87 -13.49
N ALA A 87 -30.31 -2.34 -12.95
CA ALA A 87 -29.02 -1.67 -13.01
C ALA A 87 -28.36 -1.95 -14.37
N SER A 88 -27.72 -0.95 -14.96
CA SER A 88 -26.97 -1.11 -16.20
C SER A 88 -25.64 -0.37 -16.10
N TRP A 89 -24.59 -1.00 -16.65
CA TRP A 89 -23.25 -0.45 -16.70
C TRP A 89 -23.18 0.64 -17.76
N VAL A 90 -22.62 1.79 -17.40
CA VAL A 90 -22.27 2.84 -18.37
C VAL A 90 -20.75 2.93 -18.40
N SER A 91 -20.15 2.49 -19.50
CA SER A 91 -18.77 2.85 -19.85
C SER A 91 -18.78 4.19 -20.57
N GLU A 92 -17.93 5.13 -20.15
CA GLU A 92 -17.61 6.33 -20.93
C GLU A 92 -16.88 5.96 -22.23
#